data_AF-A0A9E3F9Z6-F1
#
_entry.id   AF-A0A9E3F9Z6-F1
#
_cell.length_a   1.000
_cell.length_b   1.000
_cell.length_c   1.000
_cell.angle_alpha   90.00
_cell.angle_beta   90.00
_cell.angle_gamma   90.00
#
_symmetry.space_group_name_H-M   'P 1'
#
loop_
_entity.id
_entity.type
_entity.pdbx_description
1 polymer ?
#
loop_
_entity_poly.entity_id
_entity_poly.type
_entity_poly.pdbx_seq_one_letter_code
_entity_poly.pdbx_strand_id
1 'polypeptide(L)'
;MRRIPSLWVRLTALAVFLVVLLVGMVGLVLKAVRPYREAGQETRRLADTRRQIADLDRRNAALRRQIAYLNTPDGVASEAHKMGYLRPGEIPLVIEGVPSPATAGGAAPDGAPPAAAPKAVPPLRRFWRHLRDL
;
A
#
# COMPACT_ATOMS: atom_id res chain seq x y z
N MET A 1 -38.63 -0.25 72.57
CA MET A 1 -37.28 -0.51 72.03
C MET A 1 -37.35 -0.71 70.51
N ARG A 2 -36.67 0.20 69.77
CA ARG A 2 -36.18 0.17 68.37
C ARG A 2 -36.94 -0.68 67.31
N ARG A 3 -37.71 0.00 66.45
CA ARG A 3 -37.97 -0.40 65.05
C ARG A 3 -37.47 0.69 64.10
N ILE A 4 -36.17 0.69 63.80
CA ILE A 4 -35.51 1.61 62.85
C ILE A 4 -34.71 0.86 61.73
N PRO A 5 -34.80 -0.47 61.50
CA PRO A 5 -33.91 -1.12 60.51
C PRO A 5 -34.28 -0.80 59.04
N SER A 6 -35.53 -0.43 58.74
CA SER A 6 -35.99 -0.25 57.36
C SER A 6 -35.53 1.06 56.71
N LEU A 7 -35.28 2.12 57.49
CA LEU A 7 -34.84 3.42 56.95
C LEU A 7 -33.38 3.38 56.49
N TRP A 8 -32.51 2.68 57.23
CA TRP A 8 -31.11 2.49 56.85
C TRP A 8 -30.97 1.61 55.61
N VAL A 9 -31.77 0.54 55.49
CA VAL A 9 -31.80 -0.30 54.29
C VAL A 9 -32.33 0.46 53.08
N ARG A 10 -33.33 1.32 53.25
CA ARG A 10 -33.83 2.19 52.17
C ARG A 10 -32.79 3.21 51.73
N LEU A 11 -32.04 3.79 52.67
CA LEU A 11 -30.96 4.74 52.36
C LEU A 11 -29.79 4.06 51.64
N THR A 12 -29.37 2.87 52.06
CA THR A 12 -28.31 2.13 51.39
C THR A 12 -28.77 1.64 50.01
N ALA A 13 -30.01 1.15 49.88
CA ALA A 13 -30.58 0.76 48.59
C ALA A 13 -30.67 1.95 47.62
N LEU A 14 -31.09 3.13 48.11
CA LEU A 14 -31.15 4.35 47.30
C LEU A 14 -29.76 4.81 46.85
N ALA A 15 -28.77 4.75 47.75
CA ALA A 15 -27.38 5.10 47.43
C ALA A 15 -26.79 4.15 46.37
N VAL A 16 -27.01 2.83 46.51
CA VAL A 16 -26.57 1.84 45.53
C VAL A 16 -27.27 2.07 44.19
N PHE A 17 -28.57 2.35 44.19
CA PHE A 17 -29.32 2.66 42.97
C PHE A 17 -28.77 3.90 42.25
N LEU A 18 -28.48 4.98 42.99
CA LEU A 18 -27.84 6.18 42.46
C LEU A 18 -26.47 5.90 41.86
N VAL A 19 -25.64 5.09 42.53
CA VAL A 19 -24.32 4.70 42.01
C VAL A 19 -24.45 3.88 40.73
N VAL A 20 -25.35 2.90 40.68
CA VAL A 20 -25.61 2.09 39.48
C VAL A 20 -26.08 2.97 38.32
N LEU A 21 -26.97 3.94 38.60
CA LEU A 21 -27.48 4.87 37.60
C LEU A 21 -26.36 5.79 37.08
N LEU A 22 -25.50 6.29 37.96
CA LEU A 22 -24.34 7.10 37.59
C LEU A 22 -23.35 6.32 36.72
N VAL A 23 -23.00 5.08 37.12
CA VAL A 23 -22.11 4.20 36.35
C VAL A 23 -22.70 3.86 35.00
N GLY A 24 -24.00 3.56 34.93
CA GLY A 24 -24.71 3.34 33.67
C GLY A 24 -24.69 4.56 32.75
N MET A 25 -24.90 5.75 33.32
CA MET A 25 -24.86 7.02 32.57
C MET A 25 -23.46 7.32 32.04
N VAL A 26 -22.41 7.13 32.84
CA VAL A 26 -21.01 7.29 32.41
C VAL A 26 -20.67 6.28 31.31
N GLY A 27 -21.09 5.02 31.45
CA GLY A 27 -20.91 4.00 30.42
C GLY A 27 -21.61 4.35 29.09
N LEU A 28 -22.82 4.91 29.17
CA LEU A 28 -23.58 5.36 28.00
C LEU A 28 -22.87 6.52 27.28
N VAL A 29 -22.39 7.51 28.03
CA VAL A 29 -21.64 8.67 27.48
C VAL A 29 -20.35 8.21 26.82
N LEU A 30 -19.58 7.34 27.46
CA LEU A 30 -18.34 6.80 26.87
C LEU A 30 -18.61 6.00 25.58
N LYS A 31 -19.71 5.25 25.52
CA LYS A 31 -20.12 4.50 24.32
C LYS A 31 -20.63 5.42 23.20
N ALA A 32 -21.31 6.52 23.53
CA ALA A 32 -21.79 7.51 22.57
C ALA A 32 -20.66 8.39 21.99
N VAL A 33 -19.54 8.56 22.71
CA VAL A 33 -18.40 9.38 22.26
C VAL A 33 -17.39 8.60 21.40
N ARG A 34 -17.30 7.27 21.53
CA ARG A 34 -16.44 6.44 20.65
C ARG A 34 -16.72 6.57 19.14
N PRO A 35 -17.97 6.55 18.64
CA PRO A 35 -18.23 6.60 17.20
C PRO A 35 -17.78 7.92 16.54
N TYR A 36 -17.68 9.02 17.30
CA TYR A 36 -17.23 10.31 16.75
C TYR A 36 -15.73 10.38 16.48
N ARG A 37 -14.89 9.56 17.15
CA ARG A 37 -13.45 9.51 16.86
C ARG A 37 -13.11 8.59 15.68
N GLU A 38 -14.01 7.65 15.35
CA GLU A 38 -13.82 6.67 14.28
C GLU A 38 -14.30 7.20 12.91
N ALA A 39 -15.34 8.04 12.87
CA ALA A 39 -15.84 8.66 11.64
C ALA A 39 -14.82 9.55 10.91
N GLY A 40 -13.81 10.06 11.62
CA GLY A 40 -12.72 10.86 11.03
C GLY A 40 -11.61 10.01 10.39
N GLN A 41 -11.54 8.70 10.68
CA GLN A 41 -10.49 7.81 10.15
C GLN A 41 -10.88 7.10 8.86
N GLU A 42 -12.17 6.87 8.61
CA GLU A 42 -12.64 6.21 7.38
C GLU A 42 -12.40 7.06 6.12
N THR A 43 -12.57 8.39 6.21
CA THR A 43 -12.33 9.29 5.09
C THR A 43 -10.85 9.35 4.69
N ARG A 44 -9.93 9.31 5.67
CA ARG A 44 -8.49 9.28 5.39
C ARG A 44 -8.06 7.97 4.74
N ARG A 45 -8.60 6.83 5.20
CA ARG A 45 -8.30 5.51 4.60
C ARG A 45 -8.74 5.43 3.13
N LEU A 46 -9.88 6.02 2.77
CA LEU A 46 -10.32 6.10 1.37
C LEU A 46 -9.43 7.04 0.53
N ALA A 47 -9.02 8.18 1.08
CA ALA A 47 -8.13 9.11 0.38
C ALA A 47 -6.75 8.49 0.12
N ASP A 48 -6.18 7.81 1.11
CA ASP A 48 -4.87 7.16 0.97
C ASP A 48 -4.91 5.97 0.01
N THR A 49 -6.00 5.19 0.02
CA THR A 49 -6.21 4.09 -0.94
C THR A 49 -6.30 4.61 -2.38
N ARG A 50 -7.04 5.71 -2.61
CA ARG A 50 -7.15 6.33 -3.94
C ARG A 50 -5.81 6.89 -4.42
N ARG A 51 -5.01 7.48 -3.53
CA ARG A 51 -3.66 7.95 -3.85
C ARG A 51 -2.74 6.81 -4.25
N GLN A 52 -2.81 5.68 -3.54
CA GLN A 52 -2.01 4.49 -3.86
C GLN A 52 -2.38 3.92 -5.24
N ILE A 53 -3.67 3.86 -5.57
CA ILE A 53 -4.12 3.42 -6.91
C ILE A 53 -3.58 4.35 -8.00
N ALA A 54 -3.72 5.67 -7.82
CA ALA A 54 -3.24 6.64 -8.80
C ALA A 54 -1.72 6.58 -9.00
N ASP A 55 -0.95 6.33 -7.93
CA ASP A 55 0.50 6.16 -8.02
C ASP A 55 0.88 4.84 -8.75
N LEU A 56 0.21 3.74 -8.41
CA LEU A 56 0.41 2.45 -9.07
C LEU A 56 0.08 2.50 -10.56
N ASP A 57 -1.02 3.16 -10.95
CA ASP A 57 -1.39 3.34 -12.36
C ASP A 57 -0.36 4.15 -13.13
N ARG A 58 0.16 5.24 -12.54
CA ARG A 58 1.23 6.04 -13.13
C ARG A 58 2.50 5.22 -13.35
N ARG A 59 2.91 4.45 -12.33
CA ARG A 59 4.08 3.56 -12.44
C ARG A 59 3.89 2.49 -13.51
N ASN A 60 2.70 1.88 -13.56
CA ASN A 60 2.40 0.88 -14.57
C ASN A 60 2.45 1.48 -15.99
N ALA A 61 1.86 2.66 -16.19
CA ALA A 61 1.91 3.37 -17.47
C ALA A 61 3.36 3.71 -17.87
N ALA A 62 4.19 4.16 -16.93
CA ALA A 62 5.61 4.44 -17.19
C ALA A 62 6.37 3.18 -17.59
N LEU A 63 6.20 2.08 -16.85
CA LEU A 63 6.83 0.79 -17.16
C LEU A 63 6.40 0.25 -18.51
N ARG A 64 5.12 0.37 -18.89
CA ARG A 64 4.64 -0.03 -20.21
C ARG A 64 5.29 0.76 -21.33
N ARG A 65 5.46 2.08 -21.15
CA ARG A 65 6.18 2.91 -22.14
C ARG A 65 7.64 2.49 -22.26
N GLN A 66 8.28 2.16 -21.14
CA GLN A 66 9.65 1.68 -21.14
C GLN A 66 9.80 0.35 -21.87
N ILE A 67 8.91 -0.62 -21.61
CA ILE A 67 8.89 -1.90 -22.33
C ILE A 67 8.66 -1.66 -23.82
N ALA A 68 7.70 -0.80 -24.19
CA ALA A 68 7.44 -0.48 -25.58
C ALA A 68 8.67 0.14 -26.27
N TYR A 69 9.37 1.05 -25.60
CA TYR A 69 10.61 1.64 -26.10
C TYR A 69 11.73 0.60 -26.25
N LEU A 70 11.95 -0.23 -25.24
CA LEU A 70 12.99 -1.28 -25.27
C LEU A 70 12.75 -2.34 -26.34
N ASN A 71 11.50 -2.55 -26.76
CA ASN A 71 11.16 -3.43 -27.88
C ASN A 71 11.38 -2.78 -29.26
N THR A 72 11.69 -1.49 -29.33
CA THR A 72 12.01 -0.83 -30.60
C THR A 72 13.46 -1.08 -31.02
N PRO A 73 13.79 -1.03 -32.32
CA PRO A 73 15.17 -1.20 -32.79
C PRO A 73 16.18 -0.25 -32.13
N ASP A 74 15.76 0.99 -31.86
CA ASP A 74 16.58 2.01 -31.21
C ASP A 74 16.77 1.71 -29.71
N GLY A 75 15.72 1.23 -29.03
CA GLY A 75 15.81 0.81 -27.63
C GLY A 75 16.73 -0.39 -27.44
N VAL A 76 16.63 -1.39 -28.33
CA VAL A 76 17.54 -2.55 -28.33
C VAL A 76 18.98 -2.12 -28.59
N ALA A 77 19.21 -1.23 -29.56
CA ALA A 77 20.54 -0.70 -29.84
C ALA A 77 21.11 0.07 -28.64
N SER A 78 20.30 0.90 -27.99
CA SER A 78 20.72 1.64 -26.79
C SER A 78 21.11 0.72 -25.64
N GLU A 79 20.36 -0.36 -25.39
CA GLU A 79 20.73 -1.34 -24.35
C GLU A 79 21.94 -2.17 -24.77
N ALA A 80 22.04 -2.56 -26.04
CA ALA A 80 23.21 -3.25 -26.58
C ALA A 80 24.48 -2.42 -26.40
N HIS A 81 24.43 -1.12 -26.68
CA HIS A 81 25.57 -0.20 -26.53
C HIS A 81 25.98 -0.03 -25.06
N LYS A 82 25.01 0.03 -24.13
CA LYS A 82 25.30 0.01 -22.68
C LYS A 82 26.01 -1.26 -22.24
N MET A 83 25.64 -2.39 -22.85
CA MET A 83 26.28 -3.69 -22.64
C MET A 83 27.61 -3.84 -23.41
N GLY A 84 28.03 -2.83 -24.17
CA GLY A 84 29.29 -2.83 -24.92
C GLY A 84 29.21 -3.53 -26.29
N TYR A 85 28.03 -3.92 -26.74
CA TYR A 85 27.81 -4.43 -28.10
C TYR A 85 27.67 -3.26 -29.08
N LEU A 86 28.36 -3.36 -30.22
CA LEU A 86 28.34 -2.38 -31.30
C LEU A 86 27.81 -3.03 -32.58
N ARG A 87 27.27 -2.22 -33.50
CA ARG A 87 26.90 -2.74 -34.82
C ARG A 87 28.17 -3.02 -35.64
N PRO A 88 28.13 -4.00 -36.56
CA PRO A 88 29.23 -4.21 -37.51
C PRO A 88 29.50 -2.92 -38.30
N GLY A 89 30.72 -2.38 -38.21
CA GLY A 89 31.14 -1.14 -38.87
C GLY A 89 31.02 0.14 -38.03
N GLU A 90 30.60 0.06 -36.77
CA GLU A 90 30.53 1.19 -35.86
C GLU A 90 31.88 1.41 -35.14
N ILE A 91 32.37 2.66 -35.12
CA ILE A 91 33.67 3.01 -34.51
C ILE A 91 33.42 3.74 -33.18
N PRO A 92 33.81 3.16 -32.03
CA PRO A 92 33.63 3.81 -30.73
C PRO A 92 34.60 4.99 -30.58
N LEU A 93 34.07 6.18 -30.32
CA LEU A 93 34.84 7.38 -30.00
C LEU A 93 34.85 7.59 -28.48
N VAL A 94 36.02 7.42 -27.87
CA VAL A 94 36.23 7.74 -26.45
C VAL A 94 36.87 9.12 -26.36
N ILE A 95 36.17 10.07 -25.73
CA ILE A 95 36.70 11.41 -25.48
C ILE A 95 37.46 11.37 -24.15
N GLU A 96 38.79 11.50 -24.21
CA GLU A 96 39.61 11.64 -23.01
C GLU A 96 39.27 12.94 -22.26
N GLY A 97 39.08 12.86 -20.94
CA GLY A 97 38.79 14.01 -20.07
C GLY A 97 37.32 14.19 -19.67
N VAL A 98 36.40 13.41 -20.23
CA VAL A 98 35.03 13.28 -19.72
C VAL A 98 34.97 12.01 -18.86
N PRO A 99 34.51 12.06 -17.60
CA PRO A 99 34.27 10.83 -16.84
C PRO A 99 33.21 10.03 -17.59
N SER A 100 33.66 9.01 -18.32
CA SER A 100 32.78 8.02 -18.92
C SER A 100 32.01 7.35 -17.77
N PRO A 101 30.66 7.32 -17.78
CA PRO A 101 29.92 6.50 -16.83
C PRO A 101 30.33 5.05 -17.11
N ALA A 102 31.21 4.53 -16.26
CA ALA A 102 31.96 3.32 -16.45
C ALA A 102 31.12 2.20 -17.08
N THR A 103 31.59 1.74 -18.24
CA THR A 103 31.32 0.43 -18.84
C THR A 103 31.65 -0.64 -17.79
N ALA A 104 30.68 -0.98 -16.95
CA ALA A 104 30.83 -2.00 -15.93
C ALA A 104 30.80 -3.38 -16.61
N GLY A 105 31.99 -3.91 -16.90
CA GLY A 105 32.32 -5.34 -16.89
C GLY A 105 31.44 -6.25 -17.73
N GLY A 106 31.84 -6.44 -18.98
CA GLY A 106 31.40 -7.58 -19.77
C GLY A 106 31.84 -8.90 -19.12
N ALA A 107 30.86 -9.69 -18.70
CA ALA A 107 30.92 -11.14 -18.67
C ALA A 107 29.55 -11.62 -19.14
N ALA A 108 29.47 -12.08 -20.39
CA ALA A 108 28.28 -12.73 -20.92
C ALA A 108 27.96 -13.95 -20.04
N PRO A 109 26.75 -14.07 -19.46
CA PRO A 109 26.30 -15.34 -18.95
C PRO A 109 25.80 -16.17 -20.13
N ASP A 110 26.63 -17.10 -20.59
CA ASP A 110 26.18 -18.27 -21.35
C ASP A 110 25.08 -18.97 -20.53
N GLY A 111 23.85 -18.90 -21.04
CA GLY A 111 22.68 -19.52 -20.42
C GLY A 111 21.85 -18.56 -19.55
N ALA A 112 21.16 -17.59 -20.16
CA ALA A 112 20.03 -16.93 -19.52
C ALA A 112 18.82 -17.90 -19.48
N PRO A 113 18.31 -18.32 -18.30
CA PRO A 113 17.00 -18.94 -18.20
C PRO A 113 15.95 -17.95 -18.74
N PRO A 114 14.83 -18.41 -19.34
CA PRO A 114 13.79 -17.53 -19.86
C PRO A 114 13.42 -16.53 -18.78
N ALA A 115 13.55 -15.24 -19.10
CA ALA A 115 13.25 -14.10 -18.24
C ALA A 115 12.00 -14.42 -17.42
N ALA A 116 12.19 -14.56 -16.11
CA ALA A 116 11.12 -14.90 -15.19
C ALA A 116 9.95 -13.96 -15.48
N ALA A 117 8.83 -14.54 -15.91
CA ALA A 117 7.62 -13.84 -16.27
C ALA A 117 7.34 -12.77 -15.22
N PRO A 118 6.98 -11.52 -15.61
CA PRO A 118 6.62 -10.50 -14.64
C PRO A 118 5.59 -11.12 -13.71
N LYS A 119 5.92 -11.23 -12.41
CA LYS A 119 5.00 -11.81 -11.41
C LYS A 119 3.70 -11.05 -11.57
N ALA A 120 2.72 -11.71 -12.18
CA ALA A 120 1.46 -11.10 -12.51
C ALA A 120 0.84 -10.67 -11.18
N VAL A 121 0.74 -9.36 -10.98
CA VAL A 121 -0.10 -8.81 -9.93
C VAL A 121 -1.47 -9.46 -10.16
N PRO A 122 -2.02 -10.20 -9.18
CA PRO A 122 -3.22 -10.97 -9.40
C PRO A 122 -4.29 -10.02 -9.92
N PRO A 123 -4.93 -10.32 -11.08
CA PRO A 123 -5.94 -9.43 -11.60
C PRO A 123 -7.04 -9.31 -10.54
N LEU A 124 -7.47 -8.08 -10.25
CA LEU A 124 -8.61 -7.79 -9.37
C LEU A 124 -9.86 -8.64 -9.70
N ARG A 125 -9.89 -9.30 -10.87
CA ARG A 125 -10.81 -10.38 -11.22
C ARG A 125 -10.98 -11.47 -10.15
N ARG A 126 -9.98 -11.77 -9.30
CA ARG A 126 -10.16 -12.74 -8.20
C ARG A 126 -11.03 -12.18 -7.08
N PHE A 127 -10.86 -10.90 -6.77
CA PHE A 127 -11.66 -10.18 -5.77
C PHE A 127 -13.13 -10.03 -6.20
N TRP A 128 -13.38 -9.65 -7.47
CA TRP A 128 -14.75 -9.50 -7.99
C TRP A 128 -15.53 -10.82 -8.12
N ARG A 129 -14.87 -11.98 -8.13
CA ARG A 129 -15.53 -13.28 -8.20
C ARG A 129 -16.20 -13.62 -6.86
N HIS A 130 -15.52 -13.37 -5.74
CA HIS A 130 -16.07 -13.63 -4.40
C HIS A 130 -17.20 -12.68 -4.00
N LEU A 131 -17.30 -11.50 -4.60
CA LEU A 131 -18.42 -10.57 -4.37
C LEU A 131 -19.70 -10.92 -5.12
N ARG A 132 -19.64 -11.87 -6.08
CA ARG A 132 -20.81 -12.34 -6.83
C ARG A 132 -21.50 -13.53 -6.16
N ASP A 133 -20.78 -14.22 -5.28
CA ASP A 133 -21.23 -15.45 -4.61
C ASP A 133 -21.76 -15.19 -3.18
N LEU A 134 -21.99 -13.91 -2.84
CA LEU A 134 -22.65 -13.40 -1.62
C LEU A 134 -24.02 -12.84 -1.99
#